data_AF-A0A6B3CM75-F1
#
_entry.id   AF-A0A6B3CM75-F1
#
_cell.length_a   1.000
_cell.length_b   1.000
_cell.length_c   1.000
_cell.angle_alpha   90.00
_cell.angle_beta   90.00
_cell.angle_gamma   90.00
#
_symmetry.space_group_name_H-M   'P 1'
#
loop_
_entity.id
_entity.type
_entity.pdbx_description
1 polymer ?
#
loop_
_entity_poly.entity_id
_entity_poly.type
_entity_poly.pdbx_seq_one_letter_code
_entity_poly.pdbx_strand_id
1 'polypeptide(L)'
;HTSSTNTKRNNRSAGPEQPVGRFQGWLDDEFLSNGVFQAANWVGRAVPGTIPAIARVSSRALSARTYTDTPYKVFTSPRRVRFVEM
;
A
#
# COMPACT_ATOMS: atom_id res chain seq x y z
N HIS A 1 10.88 14.93 4.61
CA HIS A 1 11.53 13.62 4.53
C HIS A 1 11.17 12.76 5.74
N THR A 2 11.13 11.44 5.57
CA THR A 2 10.95 10.44 6.64
C THR A 2 12.28 9.69 6.85
N SER A 3 12.50 9.14 8.03
CA SER A 3 13.71 8.36 8.37
C SER A 3 13.53 6.85 8.18
N SER A 4 12.43 6.42 7.56
CA SER A 4 12.04 5.01 7.42
C SER A 4 11.87 4.63 5.95
N THR A 5 12.37 3.45 5.59
CA THR A 5 12.27 2.88 4.26
C THR A 5 11.59 1.52 4.33
N ASN A 6 10.56 1.32 3.51
CA ASN A 6 9.89 0.02 3.40
C ASN A 6 10.51 -0.80 2.26
N THR A 7 10.66 -2.10 2.46
CA THR A 7 11.26 -3.01 1.49
C THR A 7 10.30 -4.15 1.16
N LYS A 8 10.09 -4.43 -0.13
CA LYS A 8 9.34 -5.60 -0.59
C LYS A 8 10.33 -6.69 -1.02
N ARG A 9 10.17 -7.91 -0.48
CA ARG A 9 10.94 -9.09 -0.87
C ARG A 9 9.98 -10.11 -1.48
N ASN A 10 10.22 -10.51 -2.74
CA ASN A 10 9.43 -11.51 -3.43
C ASN A 10 10.29 -12.73 -3.71
N ASN A 11 10.03 -13.83 -3.01
CA ASN A 11 10.74 -15.10 -3.16
C ASN A 11 9.78 -16.17 -3.69
N ARG A 12 10.29 -17.16 -4.42
CA ARG A 12 9.50 -18.37 -4.75
C ARG A 12 9.30 -19.17 -3.46
N SER A 13 8.06 -19.59 -3.21
CA SER A 13 7.71 -20.48 -2.10
C SER A 13 7.41 -21.88 -2.65
N ALA A 14 7.90 -22.91 -1.96
CA ALA A 14 7.55 -24.32 -2.22
C ALA A 14 6.41 -24.83 -1.32
N GLY A 15 6.03 -24.04 -0.30
CA GLY A 15 5.02 -24.41 0.69
C GLY A 15 3.59 -24.05 0.27
N PRO A 16 2.60 -24.40 1.12
CA PRO A 16 1.19 -24.15 0.83
C PRO A 16 0.89 -22.64 0.76
N GLU A 17 -0.17 -22.30 0.03
CA GLU A 17 -0.67 -20.94 -0.01
C GLU A 17 -1.11 -20.48 1.38
N GLN A 18 -0.73 -19.26 1.73
CA GLN A 18 -1.13 -18.55 2.94
C GLN A 18 -1.66 -17.19 2.50
N PRO A 19 -2.83 -17.17 1.84
CA PRO A 19 -3.37 -15.96 1.27
C PRO A 19 -3.80 -15.00 2.38
N VAL A 20 -3.84 -13.73 2.01
CA VAL A 20 -4.42 -12.69 2.84
C VAL A 20 -5.89 -13.01 3.12
N GLY A 21 -6.33 -12.95 4.38
CA GLY A 21 -7.74 -13.08 4.72
C GLY A 21 -8.59 -12.07 3.93
N ARG A 22 -9.71 -12.52 3.34
CA ARG A 22 -10.51 -11.72 2.38
C ARG A 22 -10.85 -10.31 2.87
N PHE A 23 -11.24 -10.19 4.14
CA PHE A 23 -11.55 -8.90 4.75
C PHE A 23 -10.33 -7.99 4.85
N GLN A 24 -9.19 -8.54 5.29
CA GLN A 24 -7.94 -7.78 5.40
C GLN A 24 -7.40 -7.38 4.04
N GLY A 25 -7.54 -8.24 3.01
CA GLY A 25 -7.17 -7.91 1.63
C GLY A 25 -8.04 -6.79 1.06
N TRP A 26 -9.35 -6.85 1.30
CA TRP A 26 -10.26 -5.76 0.91
C TRP A 26 -9.94 -4.44 1.64
N LEU A 27 -9.68 -4.48 2.95
CA LEU A 27 -9.29 -3.29 3.70
C LEU A 27 -7.98 -2.66 3.16
N ASP A 28 -6.96 -3.48 2.92
CA ASP A 28 -5.65 -3.01 2.46
C ASP A 28 -5.71 -2.46 1.02
N ASP A 29 -6.36 -3.18 0.11
CA ASP A 29 -6.36 -2.85 -1.31
C ASP A 29 -7.43 -1.81 -1.63
N GLU A 30 -8.66 -2.00 -1.17
CA GLU A 30 -9.79 -1.15 -1.56
C GLU A 30 -9.90 0.08 -0.66
N PHE A 31 -9.98 -0.11 0.65
CA PHE A 31 -10.19 1.00 1.56
C PHE A 31 -8.93 1.88 1.71
N LEU A 32 -7.79 1.27 2.04
CA LEU A 32 -6.55 2.01 2.29
C LEU A 32 -5.89 2.48 0.99
N SER A 33 -5.58 1.55 0.08
CA SER A 33 -4.77 1.85 -1.11
C SER A 33 -5.51 2.63 -2.19
N ASN A 34 -6.84 2.51 -2.25
CA ASN A 34 -7.66 3.20 -3.24
C ASN A 34 -8.46 4.36 -2.64
N GLY A 35 -9.10 4.19 -1.48
CA GLY A 35 -9.86 5.27 -0.82
C GLY A 35 -8.99 6.28 -0.08
N VAL A 36 -8.36 5.85 1.01
CA VAL A 36 -7.59 6.73 1.91
C VAL A 36 -6.42 7.40 1.17
N PHE A 37 -5.71 6.63 0.35
CA PHE A 37 -4.62 7.18 -0.45
C PHE A 37 -5.10 8.28 -1.40
N GLN A 38 -6.26 8.12 -2.06
CA GLN A 38 -6.83 9.16 -2.91
C GLN A 38 -7.15 10.44 -2.12
N ALA A 39 -7.80 10.30 -0.97
CA ALA A 39 -8.11 11.44 -0.11
C ALA A 39 -6.83 12.16 0.36
N ALA A 40 -5.80 11.41 0.75
CA ALA A 40 -4.51 11.97 1.14
C ALA A 40 -3.84 12.75 -0.01
N ASN A 41 -3.91 12.26 -1.24
CA ASN A 41 -3.40 12.96 -2.42
C ASN A 41 -4.19 14.25 -2.72
N TRP A 42 -5.52 14.21 -2.60
CA TRP A 42 -6.35 15.40 -2.78
C TRP A 42 -6.06 16.47 -1.73
N VAL A 43 -5.95 16.08 -0.45
CA VAL A 43 -5.58 16.99 0.63
C VAL A 43 -4.18 17.55 0.43
N GLY A 44 -3.20 16.73 0.08
CA GLY A 44 -1.84 17.19 -0.22
C GLY A 44 -1.79 18.17 -1.39
N ARG A 45 -2.62 17.95 -2.43
CA ARG A 45 -2.75 18.88 -3.57
C ARG A 45 -3.41 20.20 -3.17
N ALA A 46 -4.47 20.15 -2.36
CA ALA A 46 -5.20 21.33 -1.94
C ALA A 46 -4.44 22.15 -0.89
N VAL A 47 -3.74 21.47 0.03
CA VAL A 47 -3.00 22.07 1.15
C VAL A 47 -1.61 21.44 1.23
N PRO A 48 -0.62 21.92 0.46
CA PRO A 48 0.72 21.33 0.40
C PRO A 48 1.45 21.24 1.76
N GLY A 49 1.13 22.13 2.71
CA GLY A 49 1.67 22.10 4.07
C GLY A 49 1.32 20.83 4.86
N THR A 50 0.33 20.05 4.44
CA THR A 50 -0.06 18.77 5.07
C THR A 50 0.83 17.60 4.68
N ILE A 51 1.54 17.70 3.54
CA ILE A 51 2.32 16.61 2.95
C ILE A 51 3.35 16.02 3.93
N PRO A 52 4.13 16.81 4.69
CA PRO A 52 5.09 16.25 5.64
C PRO A 52 4.44 15.42 6.76
N ALA A 53 3.25 15.83 7.25
CA ALA A 53 2.53 15.12 8.28
C ALA A 53 1.95 13.80 7.74
N ILE A 54 1.32 13.86 6.56
CA ILE A 54 0.81 12.68 5.84
C ILE A 54 1.94 11.67 5.62
N ALA A 55 3.10 12.12 5.12
CA ALA A 55 4.24 11.24 4.87
C ALA A 55 4.74 10.54 6.15
N ARG A 56 4.84 11.24 7.27
CA ARG A 56 5.27 10.66 8.57
C ARG A 56 4.27 9.64 9.11
N VAL A 57 2.98 9.89 8.95
CA VAL A 57 1.93 8.95 9.39
C VAL A 57 1.96 7.70 8.51
N SER A 58 1.96 7.88 7.19
CA SER A 58 2.01 6.78 6.22
C SER A 58 3.22 5.88 6.43
N SER A 59 4.39 6.46 6.70
CA SER A 59 5.62 5.68 6.87
C SER A 59 5.62 4.81 8.14
N ARG A 60 4.79 5.15 9.14
CA ARG A 60 4.61 4.36 10.37
C ARG A 60 3.45 3.36 10.26
N ALA A 61 2.43 3.69 9.46
CA ALA A 61 1.24 2.85 9.28
C ALA A 61 1.49 1.65 8.35
N LEU A 62 2.45 1.74 7.43
CA LEU A 62 2.87 0.65 6.57
C LEU A 62 3.60 -0.45 7.38
N SER A 63 2.82 -1.35 7.99
CA SER A 63 3.36 -2.50 8.74
C SER A 63 3.97 -3.55 7.81
N ALA A 64 4.99 -4.25 8.30
CA ALA A 64 5.52 -5.43 7.64
C ALA A 64 4.45 -6.52 7.53
N ARG A 65 4.41 -7.20 6.39
CA ARG A 65 3.49 -8.31 6.12
C ARG A 65 4.20 -9.38 5.29
N THR A 66 3.88 -10.64 5.56
CA THR A 66 4.31 -11.80 4.77
C THR A 66 3.09 -12.63 4.38
N TYR A 67 2.99 -13.01 3.12
CA TYR A 67 1.94 -13.89 2.61
C TYR A 67 2.45 -14.65 1.38
N THR A 68 1.81 -15.77 1.07
CA THR A 68 2.11 -16.59 -0.10
C THR A 68 0.81 -16.82 -0.85
N ASP A 69 0.76 -16.49 -2.12
CA ASP A 69 -0.43 -16.69 -2.97
C ASP A 69 0.00 -16.92 -4.42
N THR A 70 -0.98 -17.13 -5.30
CA THR A 70 -0.80 -17.24 -6.74
C THR A 70 -0.06 -16.01 -7.28
N PRO A 71 0.92 -16.16 -8.21
CA PRO A 71 1.81 -15.08 -8.62
C PRO A 71 1.11 -13.77 -8.98
N TYR A 72 0.02 -13.81 -9.75
CA TYR A 72 -0.67 -12.58 -10.17
C TYR A 72 -1.22 -11.77 -8.99
N LYS A 73 -1.62 -12.41 -7.88
CA LYS A 73 -2.12 -11.71 -6.69
C LYS A 73 -1.01 -11.12 -5.81
N VAL A 74 0.23 -11.60 -5.97
CA VAL A 74 1.42 -11.09 -5.23
C VAL A 74 2.07 -9.93 -5.97
N PHE A 75 2.13 -10.05 -7.30
CA PHE A 75 2.83 -9.09 -8.17
C PHE A 75 1.93 -7.96 -8.68
N THR A 76 0.62 -8.13 -8.70
CA THR A 76 -0.32 -7.08 -9.13
C THR A 76 -1.12 -6.56 -7.94
N SER A 77 -1.42 -5.27 -7.96
CA SER A 77 -2.31 -4.65 -6.98
C SER A 77 -3.34 -3.81 -7.75
N PRO A 78 -4.64 -3.98 -7.48
CA PRO A 78 -5.66 -3.18 -8.15
C PRO A 78 -5.53 -1.73 -7.71
N ARG A 79 -5.48 -0.82 -8.68
CA ARG A 79 -5.39 0.62 -8.45
C ARG A 79 -6.54 1.34 -9.15
N ARG A 80 -7.35 2.05 -8.37
CA ARG A 80 -8.46 2.90 -8.82
C ARG A 80 -8.08 4.37 -8.85
N VAL A 81 -6.90 4.70 -8.34
CA VAL A 81 -6.32 6.04 -8.41
C VAL A 81 -5.55 6.22 -9.72
N ARG A 82 -5.49 7.46 -10.21
CA ARG A 82 -4.68 7.81 -11.37
C ARG A 82 -3.23 8.03 -10.93
N PHE A 83 -2.32 7.27 -11.51
CA PHE A 83 -0.89 7.54 -11.43
C PHE A 83 -0.50 8.47 -12.57
N VAL A 84 0.27 9.50 -12.25
CA VAL A 84 0.90 10.38 -13.24
C VAL A 84 2.40 10.21 -13.06
N GLU A 85 3.05 9.69 -14.09
CA GLU A 85 4.51 9.60 -14.19
C GLU A 85 4.99 10.79 -15.02
N MET A 86 6.07 11.45 -14.58
CA MET A 86 6.61 12.69 -15.16
C MET A 86 7.88 12.39 -15.95
#